data_AF-A0A6G2QP51-F1
#
_entry.id   AF-A0A6G2QP51-F1
#
_cell.length_a   1.000
_cell.length_b   1.000
_cell.length_c   1.000
_cell.angle_alpha   90.00
_cell.angle_beta   90.00
_cell.angle_gamma   90.00
#
_symmetry.space_group_name_H-M   'P 1'
#
loop_
_entity.id
_entity.type
_entity.pdbx_description
1 polymer ?
#
loop_
_entity_poly.entity_id
_entity_poly.type
_entity_poly.pdbx_seq_one_letter_code
_entity_poly.pdbx_strand_id
1 'polypeptide(L)'
;VRGPSGESEDFRIDAATAQAGDVLVGTGDDLTGRRLREFWPDLADAPLGRGCLDALATGETYEGEPFAHQEVVDGVAELSTYSVRVTPLADALVVTWVRHASSDRQEQRLADLQRLGNLGWANWNLATREASWSSQVFTILGRDPARGPVPLSALARLAIPDDRPALRRAVTDLVRAGSSFDVPFRVRDTRGVRHLRLVAEPVADRHGTPVEVHGFVQDLTARRRAELALVESERAILTQHDVLQSERTLVARLQNALLPLPEREVSLAGLRVEVAYLPAQAGIHVGGDWFSAIELPDGDALFVVGDVAGHGVDAVATMAQLRFTAKGMVITGSSLTGALARLNTLLLHSRDSHGTATMVLARYRAAERRLLWAQAGHTPPLLLRGGEVTYLRRPSGVLLGATTTPHFEEAECLLEPGDRVLLYTDGLVERPPENIDVGLDRLAAAVAAHPEDEPGALGTLLDAMLEGERRDDVCVLDIRVPRPR
;
A
#
# COMPACT_ATOMS: atom_id res chain seq x y z
N VAL A 1 34.85 -47.26 -48.94
CA VAL A 1 33.85 -47.90 -49.81
C VAL A 1 33.68 -47.04 -51.04
N ARG A 2 33.96 -47.57 -52.23
CA ARG A 2 33.84 -46.80 -53.47
C ARG A 2 32.49 -47.03 -54.13
N GLY A 3 31.89 -45.96 -54.62
CA GLY A 3 30.65 -45.99 -55.37
C GLY A 3 30.82 -46.56 -56.79
N PRO A 4 29.72 -46.70 -57.54
CA PRO A 4 29.74 -47.15 -58.94
C PRO A 4 30.61 -46.28 -59.87
N SER A 5 30.83 -45.01 -59.50
CA SER A 5 31.67 -44.04 -60.19
C SER A 5 33.17 -44.14 -59.86
N GLY A 6 33.57 -45.00 -58.91
CA GLY A 6 34.95 -45.14 -58.45
C GLY A 6 35.39 -44.14 -57.38
N GLU A 7 34.52 -43.19 -57.02
CA GLU A 7 34.72 -42.22 -55.93
C GLU A 7 34.48 -42.87 -54.56
N SER A 8 35.21 -42.43 -53.54
CA SER A 8 34.98 -42.89 -52.16
C SER A 8 33.67 -42.30 -51.63
N GLU A 9 32.66 -43.13 -51.45
CA GLU A 9 31.36 -42.69 -50.94
C GLU A 9 31.28 -42.84 -49.41
N ASP A 10 31.93 -43.84 -48.82
CA ASP A 10 31.75 -44.13 -47.39
C ASP A 10 33.04 -44.71 -46.78
N PHE A 11 33.14 -44.66 -45.45
CA PHE A 11 34.30 -45.14 -44.70
C PHE A 11 33.88 -46.27 -43.77
N ARG A 12 34.66 -47.36 -43.78
CA ARG A 12 34.48 -48.46 -42.81
C ARG A 12 35.37 -48.19 -41.62
N ILE A 13 34.84 -48.38 -40.41
CA ILE A 13 35.59 -48.21 -39.18
C ILE A 13 36.34 -49.51 -38.91
N ASP A 14 37.66 -49.50 -39.08
CA ASP A 14 38.49 -50.70 -38.84
C ASP A 14 38.87 -50.86 -37.36
N ALA A 15 38.88 -49.76 -36.59
CA ALA A 15 39.03 -49.76 -35.13
C ALA A 15 38.49 -48.45 -34.53
N ALA A 16 37.99 -48.51 -33.29
CA ALA A 16 37.58 -47.33 -32.53
C ALA A 16 37.91 -47.49 -31.04
N THR A 17 38.16 -46.38 -30.34
CA THR A 17 38.24 -46.38 -28.87
C THR A 17 36.84 -46.39 -28.27
N ALA A 18 36.70 -46.90 -27.04
CA ALA A 18 35.42 -46.87 -26.33
C ALA A 18 34.84 -45.44 -26.25
N GLN A 19 35.71 -44.45 -26.04
CA GLN A 19 35.34 -43.03 -25.99
C GLN A 19 34.82 -42.49 -27.33
N ALA A 20 35.25 -43.04 -28.47
CA ALA A 20 34.69 -42.67 -29.78
C ALA A 20 33.28 -43.29 -29.98
N GLY A 21 33.02 -44.45 -29.37
CA GLY A 21 31.69 -45.08 -29.31
C GLY A 21 30.67 -44.21 -28.59
N ASP A 22 31.07 -43.66 -27.43
CA ASP A 22 30.22 -42.78 -26.62
C ASP A 22 29.78 -41.52 -27.38
N VAL A 23 30.62 -41.01 -28.29
CA VAL A 23 30.35 -39.81 -29.10
C VAL A 23 29.49 -40.11 -30.34
N LEU A 24 29.58 -41.30 -30.93
CA LEU A 24 28.92 -41.62 -32.21
C LEU A 24 27.61 -42.40 -32.07
N VAL A 25 27.46 -43.23 -31.03
CA VAL A 25 26.33 -44.17 -30.89
C VAL A 25 25.69 -44.15 -29.51
N GLY A 26 26.37 -43.59 -28.51
CA GLY A 26 26.04 -43.80 -27.10
C GLY A 26 26.69 -45.08 -26.56
N THR A 27 26.77 -45.18 -25.23
CA THR A 27 27.61 -46.12 -24.48
C THR A 27 27.42 -47.60 -24.87
N GLY A 28 28.52 -48.27 -25.24
CA GLY A 28 28.62 -49.74 -25.23
C GLY A 28 28.48 -50.49 -26.56
N ASP A 29 28.26 -49.81 -27.68
CA ASP A 29 28.16 -50.46 -29.00
C ASP A 29 29.52 -50.55 -29.73
N ASP A 30 29.84 -51.72 -30.30
CA ASP A 30 31.06 -51.92 -31.09
C ASP A 30 30.91 -51.23 -32.46
N LEU A 31 31.79 -50.25 -32.70
CA LEU A 31 31.86 -49.49 -33.94
C LEU A 31 32.60 -50.25 -35.06
N THR A 32 33.35 -51.30 -34.71
CA THR A 32 34.23 -52.00 -35.64
C THR A 32 33.45 -52.71 -36.74
N GLY A 33 33.83 -52.47 -38.00
CA GLY A 33 33.20 -53.03 -39.19
C GLY A 33 31.98 -52.27 -39.71
N ARG A 34 31.47 -51.29 -38.95
CA ARG A 34 30.33 -50.45 -39.35
C ARG A 34 30.74 -49.33 -40.30
N ARG A 35 29.76 -48.75 -40.99
CA ARG A 35 29.97 -47.64 -41.92
C ARG A 35 29.72 -46.29 -41.25
N LEU A 36 30.55 -45.30 -41.57
CA LEU A 36 30.45 -43.97 -40.96
C LEU A 36 29.12 -43.27 -41.32
N ARG A 37 28.56 -43.54 -42.52
CA ARG A 37 27.23 -43.04 -42.92
C ARG A 37 26.07 -43.55 -42.05
N GLU A 38 26.22 -44.66 -41.33
CA GLU A 38 25.17 -45.14 -40.42
C GLU A 38 24.92 -44.17 -39.27
N PHE A 39 25.93 -43.39 -38.88
CA PHE A 39 25.87 -42.39 -37.81
C PHE A 39 25.72 -40.98 -38.36
N TRP A 40 26.18 -40.76 -39.59
CA TRP A 40 26.03 -39.50 -40.32
C TRP A 40 25.37 -39.75 -41.68
N PRO A 41 24.03 -39.79 -41.76
CA PRO A 41 23.33 -40.06 -43.02
C PRO A 41 23.73 -39.08 -44.15
N ASP A 42 24.01 -37.83 -43.77
CA ASP A 42 24.44 -36.76 -44.68
C ASP A 42 25.97 -36.61 -44.77
N LEU A 43 26.74 -37.69 -44.53
CA LEU A 43 28.21 -37.64 -44.46
C LEU A 43 28.86 -36.94 -45.66
N ALA A 44 28.32 -37.14 -46.87
CA ALA A 44 28.87 -36.55 -48.09
C ALA A 44 28.86 -35.01 -48.09
N ASP A 45 27.86 -34.41 -47.45
CA ASP A 45 27.70 -32.97 -47.34
C ASP A 45 28.20 -32.41 -46.00
N ALA A 46 28.42 -33.28 -45.02
CA ALA A 46 28.97 -32.92 -43.73
C ALA A 46 30.45 -32.49 -43.84
N PRO A 47 30.89 -31.48 -43.07
CA PRO A 47 32.29 -31.05 -43.01
C PRO A 47 33.27 -32.19 -42.72
N LEU A 48 32.85 -33.16 -41.89
CA LEU A 48 33.63 -34.34 -41.58
C LEU A 48 33.88 -35.25 -42.80
N GLY A 49 32.86 -35.51 -43.62
CA GLY A 49 33.02 -36.35 -44.80
C GLY A 49 33.86 -35.69 -45.88
N ARG A 50 33.72 -34.37 -46.07
CA ARG A 50 34.62 -33.59 -46.94
C ARG A 50 36.05 -33.63 -46.41
N GLY A 51 36.24 -33.42 -45.12
CA GLY A 51 37.56 -33.49 -44.47
C GLY A 51 38.24 -34.85 -44.63
N CYS A 52 37.49 -35.95 -44.55
CA CYS A 52 38.02 -37.30 -44.81
C CYS A 52 38.44 -37.49 -46.28
N LEU A 53 37.64 -37.00 -47.23
CA LEU A 53 37.97 -37.09 -48.66
C LEU A 53 39.17 -36.22 -49.02
N ASP A 54 39.23 -35.00 -48.50
CA ASP A 54 40.34 -34.08 -48.71
C ASP A 54 41.63 -34.66 -48.13
N ALA A 55 41.61 -35.15 -46.88
CA ALA A 55 42.78 -35.74 -46.24
C ALA A 55 43.32 -36.97 -46.99
N LEU A 56 42.43 -37.80 -47.57
CA LEU A 56 42.85 -38.94 -48.41
C LEU A 56 43.41 -38.51 -49.77
N ALA A 57 42.87 -37.45 -50.37
CA ALA A 57 43.28 -36.99 -51.68
C ALA A 57 44.60 -36.20 -51.64
N THR A 58 44.80 -35.36 -50.63
CA THR A 58 45.94 -34.45 -50.53
C THR A 58 47.09 -35.02 -49.68
N GLY A 59 46.79 -35.95 -48.76
CA GLY A 59 47.74 -36.42 -47.77
C GLY A 59 47.96 -35.43 -46.60
N GLU A 60 47.21 -34.33 -46.53
CA GLU A 60 47.30 -33.34 -45.45
C GLU A 60 46.28 -33.63 -44.33
N THR A 61 46.56 -33.13 -43.12
CA THR A 61 45.64 -33.24 -41.99
C THR A 61 44.53 -32.19 -42.08
N TYR A 62 43.28 -32.62 -41.99
CA TYR A 62 42.12 -31.75 -41.89
C TYR A 62 41.78 -31.44 -40.43
N GLU A 63 41.45 -30.19 -40.14
CA GLU A 63 40.92 -29.74 -38.85
C GLU A 63 39.55 -29.08 -39.06
N GLY A 64 38.52 -29.62 -38.41
CA GLY A 64 37.16 -29.11 -38.49
C GLY A 64 36.87 -28.04 -37.43
N GLU A 65 35.99 -27.10 -37.78
CA GLU A 65 35.44 -26.10 -36.86
C GLU A 65 34.68 -26.76 -35.69
N PRO A 66 34.67 -26.15 -34.49
CA PRO A 66 33.91 -26.68 -33.36
C PRO A 66 32.40 -26.72 -33.61
N PHE A 67 31.75 -27.83 -33.27
CA PHE A 67 30.29 -28.02 -33.35
C PHE A 67 29.72 -28.58 -32.05
N ALA A 68 28.44 -28.32 -31.81
CA ALA A 68 27.73 -28.81 -30.63
C ALA A 68 27.14 -30.20 -30.89
N HIS A 69 27.27 -31.10 -29.93
CA HIS A 69 26.74 -32.45 -29.93
C HIS A 69 26.06 -32.76 -28.58
N GLN A 70 24.92 -33.42 -28.62
CA GLN A 70 24.16 -33.74 -27.41
C GLN A 70 24.54 -35.15 -26.93
N GLU A 71 25.14 -35.24 -25.75
CA GLU A 71 25.57 -36.48 -25.12
C GLU A 71 24.75 -36.76 -23.86
N VAL A 72 24.58 -38.04 -23.51
CA VAL A 72 23.90 -38.42 -22.27
C VAL A 72 24.97 -38.87 -21.27
N VAL A 73 25.23 -38.04 -20.26
CA VAL A 73 26.15 -38.35 -19.15
C VAL A 73 25.32 -38.61 -17.90
N ASP A 74 25.49 -39.78 -17.28
CA ASP A 74 24.74 -40.22 -16.09
C ASP A 74 23.21 -40.06 -16.19
N GLY A 75 22.66 -40.27 -17.40
CA GLY A 75 21.22 -40.19 -17.67
C GLY A 75 20.67 -38.78 -17.91
N VAL A 76 21.52 -37.76 -17.98
CA VAL A 76 21.14 -36.37 -18.30
C VAL A 76 21.71 -36.00 -19.67
N ALA A 77 20.85 -35.48 -20.55
CA ALA A 77 21.28 -35.00 -21.86
C ALA A 77 21.97 -33.62 -21.73
N GLU A 78 23.27 -33.57 -22.00
CA GLU A 78 24.12 -32.39 -21.96
C GLU A 78 24.61 -32.02 -23.37
N LEU A 79 24.73 -30.73 -23.66
CA LEU A 79 25.21 -30.23 -24.96
C LEU A 79 26.69 -29.88 -24.86
N SER A 80 27.54 -30.70 -25.49
CA SER A 80 29.00 -30.61 -25.48
C SER A 80 29.57 -30.15 -26.83
N THR A 81 30.67 -29.40 -26.83
CA THR A 81 31.30 -28.90 -28.06
C THR A 81 32.51 -29.75 -28.43
N TYR A 82 32.58 -30.19 -29.69
CA TYR A 82 33.63 -31.04 -30.24
C TYR A 82 34.27 -30.40 -31.48
N SER A 83 35.56 -30.64 -31.70
CA SER A 83 36.18 -30.48 -33.02
C SER A 83 36.77 -31.82 -33.48
N VAL A 84 36.89 -32.01 -34.80
CA VAL A 84 37.39 -33.26 -35.38
C VAL A 84 38.65 -32.98 -36.18
N ARG A 85 39.66 -33.83 -35.99
CA ARG A 85 40.89 -33.84 -36.78
C ARG A 85 40.96 -35.15 -37.57
N VAL A 86 41.23 -35.07 -38.87
CA VAL A 86 41.39 -36.23 -39.74
C VAL A 86 42.79 -36.25 -40.34
N THR A 87 43.54 -37.30 -40.06
CA THR A 87 44.94 -37.44 -40.49
C THR A 87 45.11 -38.72 -41.31
N PRO A 88 45.70 -38.67 -42.52
CA PRO A 88 45.93 -39.85 -43.33
C PRO A 88 47.04 -40.74 -42.74
N LEU A 89 46.84 -42.05 -42.80
CA LEU A 89 47.76 -43.08 -42.34
C LEU A 89 47.82 -44.21 -43.37
N ALA A 90 48.80 -44.16 -44.27
CA ALA A 90 48.91 -45.07 -45.41
C ALA A 90 47.61 -45.13 -46.25
N ASP A 91 46.93 -46.28 -46.29
CA ASP A 91 45.66 -46.49 -46.97
C ASP A 91 44.42 -46.28 -46.07
N ALA A 92 44.62 -45.79 -44.84
CA ALA A 92 43.59 -45.52 -43.86
C ALA A 92 43.57 -44.05 -43.38
N LEU A 93 42.55 -43.69 -42.60
CA LEU A 93 42.41 -42.40 -41.93
C LEU A 93 42.32 -42.60 -40.42
N VAL A 94 42.96 -41.70 -39.66
CA VAL A 94 42.76 -41.57 -38.22
C VAL A 94 41.88 -40.35 -37.98
N VAL A 95 40.69 -40.58 -37.40
CA VAL A 95 39.75 -39.53 -37.03
C VAL A 95 39.78 -39.35 -35.52
N THR A 96 40.20 -38.17 -35.05
CA THR A 96 40.32 -37.83 -33.63
C THR A 96 39.30 -36.78 -33.25
N TRP A 97 38.52 -37.05 -32.21
CA TRP A 97 37.51 -36.14 -31.66
C TRP A 97 38.07 -35.46 -30.42
N VAL A 98 38.07 -34.13 -30.40
CA VAL A 98 38.55 -33.34 -29.28
C VAL A 98 37.37 -32.66 -28.63
N ARG A 99 37.04 -33.09 -27.40
CA ARG A 99 36.02 -32.44 -26.57
C ARG A 99 36.59 -31.14 -25.99
N HIS A 100 35.89 -30.03 -26.20
CA HIS A 100 36.21 -28.76 -25.54
C HIS A 100 35.51 -28.74 -24.18
N ALA A 101 36.23 -29.10 -23.11
CA ALA A 101 35.66 -29.15 -21.76
C ALA A 101 35.30 -27.76 -21.21
N SER A 102 34.12 -27.68 -20.57
CA SER A 102 33.49 -26.46 -20.06
C SER A 102 33.98 -26.00 -18.68
N SER A 103 35.30 -25.89 -18.46
CA SER A 103 35.84 -25.39 -17.17
C SER A 103 35.39 -23.95 -16.88
N ASP A 104 35.33 -23.12 -17.92
CA ASP A 104 35.01 -21.69 -17.78
C ASP A 104 33.55 -21.42 -17.37
N ARG A 105 32.59 -22.27 -17.74
CA ARG A 105 31.16 -22.05 -17.42
C ARG A 105 30.82 -22.40 -15.96
N GLN A 106 31.43 -23.42 -15.38
CA GLN A 106 31.22 -23.76 -13.97
C GLN A 106 31.87 -22.74 -13.04
N GLU A 107 33.11 -22.32 -13.36
CA GLU A 107 33.78 -21.24 -12.63
C GLU A 107 33.02 -19.92 -12.74
N GLN A 108 32.50 -19.57 -13.93
CA GLN A 108 31.69 -18.37 -14.12
C GLN A 108 30.36 -18.43 -13.34
N ARG A 109 29.66 -19.58 -13.32
CA ARG A 109 28.42 -19.74 -12.53
C ARG A 109 28.67 -19.67 -11.03
N LEU A 110 29.77 -20.25 -10.54
CA LEU A 110 30.18 -20.13 -9.13
C LEU A 110 30.55 -18.68 -8.78
N ALA A 111 31.24 -17.97 -9.68
CA ALA A 111 31.54 -16.55 -9.52
C ALA A 111 30.27 -15.67 -9.55
N ASP A 112 29.29 -16.00 -10.38
CA ASP A 112 28.00 -15.32 -10.43
C ASP A 112 27.16 -15.57 -9.17
N LEU A 113 27.14 -16.78 -8.63
CA LEU A 113 26.50 -17.10 -7.34
C LEU A 113 27.18 -16.38 -6.17
N GLN A 114 28.51 -16.25 -6.17
CA GLN A 114 29.27 -15.49 -5.18
C GLN A 114 28.92 -13.99 -5.21
N ARG A 115 28.82 -13.41 -6.42
CA ARG A 115 28.43 -12.00 -6.60
C ARG A 115 26.98 -11.76 -6.20
N LEU A 116 26.04 -12.61 -6.65
CA LEU A 116 24.61 -12.47 -6.36
C LEU A 116 24.29 -12.66 -4.87
N GLY A 117 25.01 -13.55 -4.18
CA GLY A 117 24.85 -13.77 -2.74
C GLY A 117 25.62 -12.79 -1.84
N ASN A 118 26.45 -11.90 -2.41
CA ASN A 118 27.48 -11.16 -1.68
C ASN A 118 28.28 -12.06 -0.72
N LEU A 119 28.73 -13.20 -1.23
CA LEU A 119 29.42 -14.26 -0.51
C LEU A 119 30.88 -14.33 -0.95
N GLY A 120 31.80 -14.27 0.01
CA GLY A 120 33.21 -14.56 -0.23
C GLY A 120 33.66 -15.78 0.56
N TRP A 121 34.48 -16.64 -0.03
CA TRP A 121 35.09 -17.77 0.67
C TRP A 121 36.51 -17.44 1.14
N ALA A 122 36.91 -18.08 2.23
CA ALA A 122 38.20 -17.93 2.88
C ALA A 122 38.65 -19.28 3.45
N ASN A 123 39.90 -19.64 3.17
CA ASN A 123 40.52 -20.87 3.67
C ASN A 123 41.73 -20.50 4.53
N TRP A 124 41.95 -21.27 5.58
CA TRP A 124 43.14 -21.17 6.44
C TRP A 124 43.75 -22.54 6.63
N ASN A 125 45.03 -22.68 6.28
CA ASN A 125 45.78 -23.88 6.59
C ASN A 125 46.43 -23.70 7.97
N LEU A 126 46.03 -24.52 8.94
CA LEU A 126 46.48 -24.40 10.33
C LEU A 126 47.92 -24.91 10.52
N ALA A 127 48.40 -25.80 9.63
CA ALA A 127 49.76 -26.33 9.67
C ALA A 127 50.78 -25.34 9.11
N THR A 128 50.52 -24.75 7.94
CA THR A 128 51.42 -23.77 7.29
C THR A 128 51.18 -22.34 7.78
N ARG A 129 50.04 -22.08 8.43
CA ARG A 129 49.55 -20.75 8.83
C ARG A 129 49.26 -19.82 7.65
N GLU A 130 49.12 -20.39 6.45
CA GLU A 130 48.73 -19.65 5.26
C GLU A 130 47.22 -19.42 5.25
N ALA A 131 46.80 -18.31 4.64
CA ALA A 131 45.42 -17.97 4.43
C ALA A 131 45.21 -17.67 2.95
N SER A 132 44.05 -18.05 2.41
CA SER A 132 43.65 -17.77 1.03
C SER A 132 42.22 -17.25 1.04
N TRP A 133 42.01 -16.06 0.48
CA TRP A 133 40.70 -15.42 0.41
C TRP A 133 40.32 -15.17 -1.04
N SER A 134 39.06 -15.39 -1.37
CA SER A 134 38.49 -14.88 -2.62
C SER A 134 38.57 -13.35 -2.69
N SER A 135 38.62 -12.81 -3.91
CA SER A 135 38.55 -11.36 -4.16
C SER A 135 37.34 -10.71 -3.48
N GLN A 136 36.21 -11.42 -3.43
CA GLN A 136 34.97 -10.96 -2.80
C GLN A 136 35.12 -10.76 -1.28
N VAL A 137 35.90 -11.56 -0.55
CA VAL A 137 36.13 -11.34 0.90
C VAL A 137 36.86 -10.01 1.14
N PHE A 138 37.83 -9.65 0.29
CA PHE A 138 38.49 -8.35 0.34
C PHE A 138 37.51 -7.20 0.11
N THR A 139 36.62 -7.34 -0.89
CA THR A 139 35.56 -6.36 -1.17
C THR A 139 34.58 -6.21 -0.01
N ILE A 140 34.08 -7.32 0.55
CA ILE A 140 33.14 -7.32 1.69
C ILE A 140 33.76 -6.64 2.92
N LEU A 141 35.02 -6.93 3.21
CA LEU A 141 35.75 -6.35 4.34
C LEU A 141 36.28 -4.94 4.06
N GLY A 142 36.14 -4.42 2.83
CA GLY A 142 36.71 -3.13 2.42
C GLY A 142 38.24 -3.09 2.57
N ARG A 143 38.91 -4.23 2.39
CA ARG A 143 40.35 -4.40 2.59
C ARG A 143 41.08 -4.42 1.25
N ASP A 144 42.21 -3.71 1.18
CA ASP A 144 43.13 -3.75 0.04
C ASP A 144 43.74 -5.16 -0.13
N PRO A 145 43.56 -5.83 -1.30
CA PRO A 145 44.16 -7.13 -1.60
C PRO A 145 45.69 -7.16 -1.47
N ALA A 146 46.37 -6.03 -1.70
CA ALA A 146 47.83 -5.95 -1.58
C ALA A 146 48.34 -6.20 -0.14
N ARG A 147 47.47 -6.06 0.87
CA ARG A 147 47.78 -6.36 2.28
C ARG A 147 47.61 -7.83 2.64
N GLY A 148 47.19 -8.66 1.68
CA GLY A 148 46.96 -10.08 1.87
C GLY A 148 45.83 -10.43 2.84
N PRO A 149 45.48 -11.73 2.90
CA PRO A 149 44.46 -12.26 3.79
C PRO A 149 44.90 -12.19 5.25
N VAL A 150 43.91 -12.09 6.16
CA VAL A 150 44.19 -12.04 7.60
C VAL A 150 44.25 -13.46 8.17
N PRO A 151 45.27 -13.80 8.97
CA PRO A 151 45.34 -15.08 9.66
C PRO A 151 44.11 -15.29 10.55
N LEU A 152 43.66 -16.54 10.68
CA LEU A 152 42.45 -16.89 11.45
C LEU A 152 42.50 -16.34 12.89
N SER A 153 43.67 -16.40 13.54
CA SER A 153 43.90 -15.88 14.90
C SER A 153 43.74 -14.35 15.03
N ALA A 154 43.87 -13.61 13.94
CA ALA A 154 43.72 -12.16 13.89
C ALA A 154 42.35 -11.71 13.38
N LEU A 155 41.49 -12.62 12.93
CA LEU A 155 40.19 -12.32 12.31
C LEU A 155 39.28 -11.48 13.23
N ALA A 156 39.25 -11.81 14.52
CA ALA A 156 38.45 -11.08 15.51
C ALA A 156 38.84 -9.59 15.65
N ARG A 157 40.03 -9.17 15.19
CA ARG A 157 40.46 -7.76 15.22
C ARG A 157 39.75 -6.91 14.16
N LEU A 158 39.22 -7.54 13.11
CA LEU A 158 38.46 -6.86 12.05
C LEU A 158 37.07 -6.42 12.53
N ALA A 159 36.50 -7.14 13.50
CA ALA A 159 35.23 -6.79 14.09
C ALA A 159 35.32 -5.49 14.92
N ILE A 160 34.21 -4.77 15.02
CA ILE A 160 34.06 -3.66 15.97
C ILE A 160 34.26 -4.17 17.42
N PRO A 161 34.68 -3.30 18.37
CA PRO A 161 35.04 -3.71 19.74
C PRO A 161 34.04 -4.64 20.43
N ASP A 162 32.74 -4.36 20.29
CA ASP A 162 31.65 -5.11 20.93
C ASP A 162 31.55 -6.57 20.45
N ASP A 163 31.85 -6.81 19.16
CA ASP A 163 31.67 -8.12 18.53
C ASP A 163 32.96 -8.99 18.60
N ARG A 164 34.11 -8.40 18.96
CA ARG A 164 35.41 -9.13 19.03
C ARG A 164 35.42 -10.29 20.03
N PRO A 165 34.87 -10.17 21.25
CA PRO A 165 34.93 -11.25 22.23
C PRO A 165 34.22 -12.52 21.74
N ALA A 166 33.04 -12.36 21.11
CA ALA A 166 32.26 -13.47 20.57
C ALA A 166 33.00 -14.15 19.42
N LEU A 167 33.47 -13.38 18.43
CA LEU A 167 34.18 -13.92 17.27
C LEU A 167 35.51 -14.59 17.68
N ARG A 168 36.23 -14.04 18.66
CA ARG A 168 37.48 -14.64 19.19
C ARG A 168 37.21 -15.98 19.88
N ARG A 169 36.12 -16.10 20.65
CA ARG A 169 35.74 -17.36 21.29
C ARG A 169 35.41 -18.41 20.24
N ALA A 170 34.56 -18.09 19.26
CA ALA A 170 34.22 -18.99 18.16
C ALA A 170 35.45 -19.51 17.40
N VAL A 171 36.40 -18.63 17.08
CA VAL A 171 37.68 -19.02 16.46
C VAL A 171 38.51 -19.92 17.37
N THR A 172 38.55 -19.64 18.67
CA THR A 172 39.32 -20.44 19.64
C THR A 172 38.75 -21.84 19.77
N ASP A 173 37.42 -21.96 19.84
CA ASP A 173 36.72 -23.24 19.98
C ASP A 173 36.85 -24.07 18.70
N LEU A 174 36.80 -23.44 17.52
CA LEU A 174 37.05 -24.11 16.25
C LEU A 174 38.44 -24.74 16.19
N VAL A 175 39.48 -23.99 16.56
CA VAL A 175 40.87 -24.48 16.50
C VAL A 175 41.15 -25.54 17.56
N ARG A 176 40.57 -25.42 18.76
CA ARG A 176 40.86 -26.34 19.88
C ARG A 176 39.99 -27.60 19.88
N ALA A 177 38.72 -27.45 19.55
CA ALA A 177 37.71 -28.50 19.69
C ALA A 177 37.15 -28.99 18.34
N GLY A 178 37.56 -28.39 17.21
CA GLY A 178 37.02 -28.75 15.91
C GLY A 178 35.55 -28.36 15.72
N SER A 179 35.06 -27.37 16.48
CA SER A 179 33.67 -26.92 16.38
C SER A 179 33.47 -25.96 15.21
N SER A 180 32.56 -26.28 14.29
CA SER A 180 32.07 -25.31 13.31
C SER A 180 31.31 -24.16 14.00
N PHE A 181 31.31 -22.97 13.40
CA PHE A 181 30.52 -21.86 13.92
C PHE A 181 29.84 -21.06 12.82
N ASP A 182 28.78 -20.35 13.21
CA ASP A 182 28.06 -19.37 12.42
C ASP A 182 27.79 -18.14 13.28
N VAL A 183 28.50 -17.05 13.00
CA VAL A 183 28.50 -15.86 13.85
C VAL A 183 28.27 -14.61 13.00
N PRO A 184 27.20 -13.84 13.27
CA PRO A 184 27.09 -12.49 12.76
C PRO A 184 28.06 -11.57 13.51
N PHE A 185 28.70 -10.66 12.80
CA PHE A 185 29.59 -9.66 13.37
C PHE A 185 29.58 -8.39 12.52
N ARG A 186 29.97 -7.27 13.12
CA ARG A 186 30.02 -5.98 12.45
C ARG A 186 31.44 -5.53 12.24
N VAL A 187 31.68 -4.91 11.09
CA VAL A 187 32.92 -4.21 10.77
C VAL A 187 32.62 -2.75 10.49
N ARG A 188 33.63 -1.89 10.60
CA ARG A 188 33.52 -0.46 10.27
C ARG A 188 34.42 -0.14 9.10
N ASP A 189 33.85 0.44 8.05
CA ASP A 189 34.58 0.98 6.91
C ASP A 189 34.32 2.50 6.76
N THR A 190 34.77 3.09 5.66
CA THR A 190 34.56 4.52 5.35
C THR A 190 33.10 4.88 5.05
N ARG A 191 32.25 3.89 4.77
CA ARG A 191 30.81 4.04 4.47
C ARG A 191 29.92 3.73 5.67
N GLY A 192 30.52 3.40 6.82
CA GLY A 192 29.82 3.18 8.10
C GLY A 192 29.97 1.76 8.63
N VAL A 193 28.96 1.29 9.35
CA VAL A 193 28.94 -0.07 9.91
C VAL A 193 28.36 -1.03 8.88
N ARG A 194 29.05 -2.15 8.65
CA ARG A 194 28.56 -3.29 7.87
C ARG A 194 28.22 -4.45 8.77
N HIS A 195 27.15 -5.16 8.42
CA HIS A 195 26.69 -6.35 9.11
C HIS A 195 27.07 -7.57 8.30
N LEU A 196 27.96 -8.39 8.83
CA LEU A 196 28.47 -9.58 8.17
C LEU A 196 28.06 -10.84 8.93
N ARG A 197 28.11 -11.98 8.24
CA ARG A 197 27.99 -13.32 8.84
C ARG A 197 29.18 -14.14 8.38
N LEU A 198 29.90 -14.73 9.32
CA LEU A 198 30.97 -15.69 9.03
C LEU A 198 30.51 -17.07 9.49
N VAL A 199 30.57 -18.01 8.57
CA VAL A 199 30.44 -19.44 8.87
C VAL A 199 31.78 -20.08 8.57
N ALA A 200 32.25 -20.94 9.48
CA ALA A 200 33.53 -21.62 9.34
C ALA A 200 33.42 -23.07 9.82
N GLU A 201 34.02 -23.97 9.03
CA GLU A 201 34.04 -25.42 9.23
C GLU A 201 35.50 -25.90 9.24
N PRO A 202 35.91 -26.71 10.23
CA PRO A 202 37.25 -27.29 10.26
C PRO A 202 37.33 -28.56 9.41
N VAL A 203 38.45 -28.73 8.73
CA VAL A 203 38.85 -29.98 8.08
C VAL A 203 39.89 -30.63 8.98
N ALA A 204 39.60 -31.84 9.44
CA ALA A 204 40.47 -32.58 10.35
C ALA A 204 41.32 -33.62 9.60
N ASP A 205 42.48 -33.96 10.18
CA ASP A 205 43.26 -35.10 9.75
C ASP A 205 42.65 -36.44 10.19
N ARG A 206 43.31 -37.54 9.84
CA ARG A 206 42.91 -38.91 10.24
C ARG A 206 42.86 -39.15 11.76
N HIS A 207 43.42 -38.25 12.57
CA HIS A 207 43.44 -38.31 14.03
C HIS A 207 42.40 -37.37 14.65
N GLY A 208 41.56 -36.72 13.85
CA GLY A 208 40.54 -35.78 14.31
C GLY A 208 41.09 -34.41 14.70
N THR A 209 42.35 -34.10 14.36
CA THR A 209 42.96 -32.80 14.66
C THR A 209 42.66 -31.83 13.51
N PRO A 210 42.09 -30.64 13.77
CA PRO A 210 41.89 -29.63 12.72
C PRO A 210 43.20 -29.23 12.03
N VAL A 211 43.26 -29.38 10.71
CA VAL A 211 44.41 -29.03 9.88
C VAL A 211 44.11 -27.90 8.89
N GLU A 212 42.86 -27.75 8.47
CA GLU A 212 42.41 -26.62 7.64
C GLU A 212 41.07 -26.09 8.15
N VAL A 213 40.72 -24.88 7.71
CA VAL A 213 39.43 -24.24 8.00
C VAL A 213 38.90 -23.65 6.71
N HIS A 214 37.70 -24.04 6.33
CA HIS A 214 36.96 -23.45 5.22
C HIS A 214 35.87 -22.54 5.79
N GLY A 215 35.77 -21.32 5.29
CA GLY A 215 34.76 -20.38 5.74
C GLY A 215 34.17 -19.56 4.62
N PHE A 216 32.97 -19.05 4.86
CA PHE A 216 32.31 -18.09 3.99
C PHE A 216 31.85 -16.87 4.77
N VAL A 217 32.03 -15.69 4.16
CA VAL A 217 31.64 -14.39 4.67
C VAL A 217 30.50 -13.87 3.80
N GLN A 218 29.37 -13.55 4.42
CA GLN A 218 28.22 -12.95 3.76
C GLN A 218 28.03 -11.50 4.21
N ASP A 219 27.83 -10.56 3.28
CA ASP A 219 27.40 -9.20 3.61
C ASP A 219 25.87 -9.14 3.75
N LEU A 220 25.40 -8.95 4.98
CA LEU A 220 23.99 -8.80 5.35
C LEU A 220 23.57 -7.33 5.51
N THR A 221 24.43 -6.37 5.16
CA THR A 221 24.20 -4.94 5.43
C THR A 221 22.93 -4.43 4.73
N ALA A 222 22.76 -4.74 3.44
CA ALA A 222 21.58 -4.31 2.67
C ALA A 222 20.28 -4.86 3.29
N ARG A 223 20.28 -6.15 3.66
CA ARG A 223 19.15 -6.80 4.33
C ARG A 223 18.84 -6.15 5.67
N ARG A 224 19.85 -5.92 6.52
CA ARG A 224 19.66 -5.27 7.83
C ARG A 224 19.14 -3.84 7.71
N ARG A 225 19.59 -3.09 6.69
CA ARG A 225 19.06 -1.74 6.42
C ARG A 225 17.60 -1.76 5.99
N ALA A 226 17.21 -2.71 5.12
CA ALA A 226 15.83 -2.87 4.71
C ALA A 226 14.90 -3.27 5.88
N GLU A 227 15.33 -4.22 6.72
CA GLU A 227 14.60 -4.63 7.93
C GLU A 227 14.38 -3.45 8.89
N LEU A 228 15.41 -2.63 9.14
CA LEU A 228 15.30 -1.46 10.01
C LEU A 228 14.41 -0.38 9.42
N ALA A 229 14.55 -0.08 8.12
CA ALA A 229 13.71 0.90 7.43
C ALA A 229 12.23 0.51 7.44
N LEU A 230 11.91 -0.78 7.33
CA LEU A 230 10.54 -1.28 7.44
C LEU A 230 9.97 -1.03 8.84
N VAL A 231 10.71 -1.38 9.89
CA VAL A 231 10.28 -1.16 11.29
C VAL A 231 10.09 0.34 11.58
N GLU A 232 10.97 1.19 11.07
CA GLU A 232 10.84 2.65 11.21
C GLU A 232 9.60 3.17 10.47
N SER A 233 9.35 2.70 9.25
CA SER A 233 8.16 3.05 8.47
C SER A 233 6.86 2.61 9.15
N GLU A 234 6.81 1.37 9.66
CA GLU A 234 5.64 0.84 10.39
C GLU A 234 5.35 1.67 11.63
N ARG A 235 6.39 2.03 12.40
CA ARG A 235 6.24 2.90 13.58
C ARG A 235 5.73 4.28 13.20
N ALA A 236 6.26 4.88 12.12
CA ALA A 236 5.81 6.19 11.65
C ALA A 236 4.32 6.18 11.27
N ILE A 237 3.88 5.16 10.53
CA ILE A 237 2.48 4.98 10.14
C ILE A 237 1.57 4.86 11.38
N LEU A 238 1.96 4.04 12.35
CA LEU A 238 1.18 3.87 13.59
C LEU A 238 1.06 5.18 14.37
N THR A 239 2.16 5.92 14.54
CA THR A 239 2.12 7.20 15.25
C THR A 239 1.26 8.23 14.52
N GLN A 240 1.30 8.27 13.19
CA GLN A 240 0.47 9.17 12.40
C GLN A 240 -1.02 8.81 12.51
N HIS A 241 -1.34 7.51 12.53
CA HIS A 241 -2.70 7.02 12.74
C HIS A 241 -3.24 7.43 14.11
N ASP A 242 -2.45 7.26 15.18
CA ASP A 242 -2.82 7.65 16.54
C ASP A 242 -3.08 9.16 16.66
N VAL A 243 -2.23 10.00 16.05
CA VAL A 243 -2.42 11.45 16.03
C VAL A 243 -3.73 11.82 15.34
N LEU A 244 -3.98 11.30 14.13
CA LEU A 244 -5.21 11.58 13.38
C LEU A 244 -6.46 11.11 14.14
N GLN A 245 -6.40 9.97 14.82
CA GLN A 245 -7.52 9.49 15.66
C GLN A 245 -7.76 10.39 16.87
N SER A 246 -6.69 10.88 17.50
CA SER A 246 -6.79 11.79 18.65
C SER A 246 -7.42 13.14 18.26
N GLU A 247 -7.01 13.70 17.11
CA GLU A 247 -7.59 14.93 16.55
C GLU A 247 -9.08 14.73 16.22
N ARG A 248 -9.44 13.63 15.55
CA ARG A 248 -10.85 13.28 15.28
C ARG A 248 -11.69 13.20 16.55
N THR A 249 -11.15 12.56 17.59
CA THR A 249 -11.85 12.41 18.87
C THR A 249 -12.05 13.76 19.55
N LEU A 250 -11.04 14.63 19.52
CA LEU A 250 -11.11 15.98 20.09
C LEU A 250 -12.19 16.81 19.39
N VAL A 251 -12.22 16.77 18.07
CA VAL A 251 -13.16 17.54 17.26
C VAL A 251 -14.60 17.06 17.46
N ALA A 252 -14.85 15.74 17.47
CA ALA A 252 -16.16 15.18 17.77
C ALA A 252 -16.64 15.57 19.18
N ARG A 253 -15.74 15.63 20.17
CA ARG A 253 -16.06 16.10 21.53
C ARG A 253 -16.40 17.58 21.56
N LEU A 254 -15.66 18.41 20.82
CA LEU A 254 -15.96 19.85 20.71
C LEU A 254 -17.34 20.06 20.08
N GLN A 255 -17.66 19.36 18.99
CA GLN A 255 -18.96 19.44 18.35
C GLN A 255 -20.10 19.01 19.29
N ASN A 256 -19.94 17.90 20.01
CA ASN A 256 -20.92 17.46 21.02
C ASN A 256 -21.11 18.47 22.15
N ALA A 257 -20.05 19.18 22.55
CA ALA A 257 -20.16 20.25 23.55
C ALA A 257 -20.92 21.48 23.03
N LEU A 258 -20.85 21.75 21.71
CA LEU A 258 -21.52 22.87 21.06
C LEU A 258 -22.98 22.55 20.67
N LEU A 259 -23.24 21.30 20.31
CA LEU A 259 -24.54 20.78 19.86
C LEU A 259 -25.03 19.65 20.79
N PRO A 260 -25.36 19.93 22.07
CA PRO A 260 -25.89 18.89 22.94
C PRO A 260 -27.24 18.40 22.43
N LEU A 261 -27.28 17.17 21.94
CA LEU A 261 -28.51 16.51 21.50
C LEU A 261 -29.29 16.01 22.73
N PRO A 262 -30.59 16.30 22.83
CA PRO A 262 -31.41 15.72 23.88
C PRO A 262 -31.57 14.21 23.64
N GLU A 263 -31.42 13.39 24.68
CA GLU A 263 -31.54 11.93 24.60
C GLU A 263 -32.98 11.46 24.29
N ARG A 264 -33.96 12.34 24.47
CA ARG A 264 -35.40 12.08 24.32
C ARG A 264 -36.11 13.33 23.82
N GLU A 265 -37.34 13.13 23.37
CA GLU A 265 -38.27 14.21 23.07
C GLU A 265 -38.36 15.22 24.23
N VAL A 266 -38.32 16.51 23.91
CA VAL A 266 -38.36 17.61 24.88
C VAL A 266 -39.69 18.35 24.76
N SER A 267 -40.31 18.64 25.91
CA SER A 267 -41.46 19.53 25.97
C SER A 267 -40.99 20.98 26.08
N LEU A 268 -41.33 21.83 25.11
CA LEU A 268 -40.96 23.26 25.08
C LEU A 268 -42.20 24.11 24.86
N ALA A 269 -42.58 24.97 25.82
CA ALA A 269 -43.74 25.86 25.70
C ALA A 269 -45.06 25.12 25.32
N GLY A 270 -45.21 23.88 25.78
CA GLY A 270 -46.36 23.01 25.47
C GLY A 270 -46.28 22.28 24.12
N LEU A 271 -45.18 22.42 23.37
CA LEU A 271 -44.88 21.67 22.15
C LEU A 271 -44.04 20.42 22.47
N ARG A 272 -44.21 19.37 21.68
CA ARG A 272 -43.32 18.20 21.68
C ARG A 272 -42.26 18.38 20.60
N VAL A 273 -40.99 18.24 20.95
CA VAL A 273 -39.87 18.53 20.05
C VAL A 273 -38.89 17.38 20.03
N GLU A 274 -38.68 16.82 18.85
CA GLU A 274 -37.67 15.79 18.57
C GLU A 274 -36.56 16.40 17.69
N VAL A 275 -35.32 16.02 17.93
CA VAL A 275 -34.16 16.57 17.22
C VAL A 275 -33.31 15.45 16.67
N ALA A 276 -32.93 15.57 15.40
CA ALA A 276 -31.92 14.72 14.80
C ALA A 276 -30.78 15.55 14.23
N TYR A 277 -29.57 15.06 14.44
CA TYR A 277 -28.37 15.59 13.84
C TYR A 277 -27.48 14.42 13.40
N LEU A 278 -27.27 14.30 12.10
CA LEU A 278 -26.51 13.22 11.49
C LEU A 278 -25.35 13.82 10.71
N PRO A 279 -24.10 13.64 11.16
CA PRO A 279 -22.97 14.18 10.44
C PRO A 279 -22.74 13.47 9.11
N ALA A 280 -22.09 14.16 8.17
CA ALA A 280 -21.67 13.61 6.88
C ALA A 280 -20.78 12.35 7.04
N GLN A 281 -20.89 11.40 6.11
CA GLN A 281 -20.16 10.11 6.18
C GLN A 281 -18.77 10.16 5.54
N ALA A 282 -18.53 11.09 4.62
CA ALA A 282 -17.26 11.18 3.90
C ALA A 282 -16.31 12.17 4.59
N GLY A 283 -15.11 11.71 4.98
CA GLY A 283 -13.95 12.57 5.30
C GLY A 283 -13.88 13.18 6.70
N ILE A 284 -12.80 13.93 6.95
CA ILE A 284 -12.55 14.71 8.18
C ILE A 284 -13.36 16.03 8.06
N HIS A 285 -14.67 15.91 7.90
CA HIS A 285 -15.54 17.08 7.75
C HIS A 285 -16.41 17.17 8.99
N VAL A 286 -16.29 18.31 9.66
CA VAL A 286 -17.07 18.69 10.83
C VAL A 286 -18.11 19.66 10.34
N GLY A 287 -19.33 19.46 10.77
CA GLY A 287 -20.45 20.12 10.13
C GLY A 287 -20.62 21.59 10.42
N GLY A 288 -21.06 22.30 9.38
CA GLY A 288 -21.55 23.68 9.46
C GLY A 288 -22.95 23.74 10.08
N ASP A 289 -23.74 22.67 9.97
CA ASP A 289 -25.10 22.57 10.46
C ASP A 289 -25.25 22.76 11.98
N TRP A 290 -26.33 23.44 12.39
CA TRP A 290 -26.74 23.52 13.79
C TRP A 290 -28.23 23.72 13.98
N PHE A 291 -28.67 23.49 15.21
CA PHE A 291 -29.98 23.88 15.68
C PHE A 291 -29.94 24.64 17.00
N SER A 292 -31.06 25.19 17.44
CA SER A 292 -31.31 25.52 18.84
C SER A 292 -32.81 25.39 19.10
N ALA A 293 -33.19 24.64 20.13
CA ALA A 293 -34.58 24.49 20.56
C ALA A 293 -34.63 24.73 22.08
N ILE A 294 -35.20 25.86 22.50
CA ILE A 294 -35.21 26.27 23.91
C ILE A 294 -36.52 26.95 24.28
N GLU A 295 -36.87 26.90 25.56
CA GLU A 295 -37.88 27.77 26.14
C GLU A 295 -37.24 29.11 26.50
N LEU A 296 -37.94 30.20 26.17
CA LEU A 296 -37.56 31.58 26.48
C LEU A 296 -38.08 31.97 27.88
N PRO A 297 -37.49 32.99 28.53
CA PRO A 297 -37.89 33.40 29.88
C PRO A 297 -39.34 33.85 30.03
N ASP A 298 -40.00 34.20 28.93
CA ASP A 298 -41.40 34.62 28.87
C ASP A 298 -42.38 33.47 28.59
N GLY A 299 -41.89 32.22 28.53
CA GLY A 299 -42.71 31.02 28.29
C GLY A 299 -42.97 30.70 26.82
N ASP A 300 -42.40 31.49 25.90
CA ASP A 300 -42.37 31.17 24.47
C ASP A 300 -41.27 30.15 24.15
N ALA A 301 -41.27 29.58 22.94
CA ALA A 301 -40.17 28.73 22.47
C ALA A 301 -39.42 29.37 21.30
N LEU A 302 -38.10 29.18 21.26
CA LEU A 302 -37.22 29.57 20.16
C LEU A 302 -36.69 28.33 19.46
N PHE A 303 -36.86 28.30 18.14
CA PHE A 303 -36.34 27.30 17.23
C PHE A 303 -35.42 27.95 16.21
N VAL A 304 -34.25 27.35 16.01
CA VAL A 304 -33.24 27.79 15.05
C VAL A 304 -32.74 26.57 14.33
N VAL A 305 -32.60 26.65 13.02
CA VAL A 305 -31.82 25.71 12.21
C VAL A 305 -30.99 26.54 11.24
N GLY A 306 -29.74 26.18 11.04
CA GLY A 306 -28.89 26.87 10.08
C GLY A 306 -27.75 25.99 9.61
N ASP A 307 -27.12 26.47 8.54
CA ASP A 307 -25.96 25.86 7.90
C ASP A 307 -24.94 26.96 7.54
N VAL A 308 -23.65 26.68 7.79
CA VAL A 308 -22.53 27.56 7.47
C VAL A 308 -21.84 26.99 6.25
N ALA A 309 -21.68 27.83 5.21
CA ALA A 309 -20.98 27.42 4.01
C ALA A 309 -19.52 27.02 4.32
N GLY A 310 -19.12 25.84 3.83
CA GLY A 310 -17.79 25.27 4.05
C GLY A 310 -17.83 24.11 5.05
N HIS A 311 -16.66 23.63 5.47
CA HIS A 311 -16.55 22.48 6.37
C HIS A 311 -15.33 22.60 7.29
N GLY A 312 -15.34 21.87 8.40
CA GLY A 312 -14.19 21.77 9.30
C GLY A 312 -14.21 22.78 10.43
N VAL A 313 -13.05 23.04 11.04
CA VAL A 313 -12.95 23.78 12.31
C VAL A 313 -13.46 25.22 12.19
N ASP A 314 -13.20 25.89 11.06
CA ASP A 314 -13.64 27.28 10.85
C ASP A 314 -15.16 27.37 10.73
N ALA A 315 -15.80 26.43 10.01
CA ALA A 315 -17.25 26.34 9.90
C ALA A 315 -17.90 26.13 11.28
N VAL A 316 -17.31 25.24 12.11
CA VAL A 316 -17.78 25.00 13.49
C VAL A 316 -17.65 26.24 14.37
N ALA A 317 -16.57 27.00 14.23
CA ALA A 317 -16.37 28.23 14.98
C ALA A 317 -17.40 29.30 14.60
N THR A 318 -17.64 29.50 13.30
CA THR A 318 -18.68 30.40 12.79
C THR A 318 -20.06 29.95 13.23
N MET A 319 -20.37 28.65 13.12
CA MET A 319 -21.62 28.05 13.59
C MET A 319 -21.84 28.34 15.07
N ALA A 320 -20.85 28.10 15.92
CA ALA A 320 -20.95 28.35 17.36
C ALA A 320 -21.21 29.84 17.64
N GLN A 321 -20.51 30.72 16.93
CA GLN A 321 -20.69 32.16 17.04
C GLN A 321 -22.13 32.57 16.66
N LEU A 322 -22.66 32.08 15.54
CA LEU A 322 -24.03 32.34 15.10
C LEU A 322 -25.07 31.78 16.08
N ARG A 323 -24.95 30.50 16.46
CA ARG A 323 -25.86 29.80 17.36
C ARG A 323 -26.02 30.53 18.69
N PHE A 324 -24.92 30.82 19.38
CA PHE A 324 -24.98 31.46 20.70
C PHE A 324 -25.37 32.94 20.61
N THR A 325 -24.95 33.64 19.55
CA THR A 325 -25.33 35.04 19.36
C THR A 325 -26.82 35.19 19.06
N ALA A 326 -27.38 34.35 18.17
CA ALA A 326 -28.80 34.34 17.85
C ALA A 326 -29.63 34.06 19.11
N LYS A 327 -29.28 33.00 19.84
CA LYS A 327 -29.90 32.63 21.11
C LYS A 327 -29.87 33.80 22.11
N GLY A 328 -28.69 34.41 22.32
CA GLY A 328 -28.52 35.53 23.24
C GLY A 328 -29.40 36.73 22.86
N MET A 329 -29.38 37.14 21.58
CA MET A 329 -30.15 38.29 21.09
C MET A 329 -31.65 38.11 21.32
N VAL A 330 -32.21 36.94 20.98
CA VAL A 330 -33.65 36.67 21.14
C VAL A 330 -34.03 36.56 22.62
N ILE A 331 -33.23 35.89 23.45
CA ILE A 331 -33.44 35.82 24.91
C ILE A 331 -33.50 37.23 25.52
N THR A 332 -32.68 38.16 25.01
CA THR A 332 -32.67 39.56 25.47
C THR A 332 -33.70 40.48 24.79
N GLY A 333 -34.60 39.92 23.97
CA GLY A 333 -35.74 40.67 23.42
C GLY A 333 -35.55 41.27 22.02
N SER A 334 -34.53 40.86 21.25
CA SER A 334 -34.43 41.26 19.84
C SER A 334 -35.58 40.67 19.01
N SER A 335 -36.07 41.42 18.01
CA SER A 335 -36.93 40.85 16.96
C SER A 335 -36.15 39.84 16.10
N LEU A 336 -36.85 38.97 15.38
CA LEU A 336 -36.21 37.93 14.55
C LEU A 336 -35.41 38.58 13.43
N THR A 337 -36.03 39.52 12.71
CA THR A 337 -35.38 40.33 11.67
C THR A 337 -34.20 41.15 12.19
N GLY A 338 -34.34 41.74 13.38
CA GLY A 338 -33.26 42.50 14.02
C GLY A 338 -32.07 41.63 14.40
N ALA A 339 -32.32 40.39 14.86
CA ALA A 339 -31.28 39.41 15.11
C ALA A 339 -30.57 39.00 13.80
N LEU A 340 -31.31 38.69 12.73
CA LEU A 340 -30.74 38.36 11.41
C LEU A 340 -29.84 39.48 10.86
N ALA A 341 -30.27 40.74 10.94
CA ALA A 341 -29.48 41.87 10.48
C ALA A 341 -28.15 42.01 11.24
N ARG A 342 -28.17 41.80 12.57
CA ARG A 342 -26.97 41.85 13.42
C ARG A 342 -26.04 40.66 13.17
N LEU A 343 -26.58 39.46 12.97
CA LEU A 343 -25.80 38.27 12.61
C LEU A 343 -25.13 38.44 11.24
N ASN A 344 -25.83 38.99 10.25
CA ASN A 344 -25.24 39.34 8.96
C ASN A 344 -24.07 40.32 9.13
N THR A 345 -24.25 41.35 9.97
CA THR A 345 -23.21 42.34 10.26
C THR A 345 -22.01 41.67 10.94
N LEU A 346 -22.25 40.75 11.88
CA LEU A 346 -21.22 40.00 12.57
C LEU A 346 -20.38 39.17 11.59
N LEU A 347 -20.99 38.46 10.64
CA LEU A 347 -20.25 37.67 9.64
C LEU A 347 -19.38 38.57 8.75
N LEU A 348 -19.93 39.69 8.26
CA LEU A 348 -19.19 40.64 7.41
C LEU A 348 -17.96 41.24 8.09
N HIS A 349 -17.94 41.30 9.41
CA HIS A 349 -16.84 41.87 10.21
C HIS A 349 -16.03 40.80 10.96
N SER A 350 -16.29 39.51 10.69
CA SER A 350 -15.45 38.43 11.19
C SER A 350 -14.11 38.43 10.47
N ARG A 351 -13.05 37.96 11.15
CA ARG A 351 -11.66 37.98 10.66
C ARG A 351 -11.47 37.15 9.37
N ASP A 352 -12.38 36.23 9.10
CA ASP A 352 -12.42 35.37 7.91
C ASP A 352 -13.53 35.85 6.96
N SER A 353 -13.29 36.95 6.26
CA SER A 353 -14.32 37.78 5.59
C SER A 353 -14.97 37.21 4.31
N HIS A 354 -15.23 35.90 4.21
CA HIS A 354 -15.98 35.31 3.08
C HIS A 354 -16.98 34.20 3.47
N GLY A 355 -17.19 33.94 4.76
CA GLY A 355 -18.17 32.95 5.20
C GLY A 355 -19.60 33.43 5.02
N THR A 356 -20.44 32.62 4.36
CA THR A 356 -21.89 32.81 4.32
C THR A 356 -22.59 31.74 5.14
N ALA A 357 -23.83 32.03 5.56
CA ALA A 357 -24.64 31.06 6.28
C ALA A 357 -26.11 31.17 5.91
N THR A 358 -26.80 30.05 5.87
CA THR A 358 -28.26 29.99 5.82
C THR A 358 -28.82 29.78 7.21
N MET A 359 -29.98 30.34 7.50
CA MET A 359 -30.63 30.13 8.81
C MET A 359 -32.14 30.38 8.74
N VAL A 360 -32.91 29.55 9.44
CA VAL A 360 -34.30 29.84 9.82
C VAL A 360 -34.36 30.11 11.32
N LEU A 361 -35.06 31.17 11.69
CA LEU A 361 -35.25 31.62 13.08
C LEU A 361 -36.75 31.73 13.35
N ALA A 362 -37.26 30.93 14.29
CA ALA A 362 -38.69 30.87 14.59
C ALA A 362 -38.94 30.99 16.09
N ARG A 363 -39.92 31.83 16.46
CA ARG A 363 -40.41 31.99 17.82
C ARG A 363 -41.88 31.58 17.89
N TYR A 364 -42.16 30.61 18.75
CA TYR A 364 -43.52 30.17 19.02
C TYR A 364 -44.08 30.88 20.25
N ARG A 365 -45.16 31.64 20.05
CA ARG A 365 -45.92 32.29 21.11
C ARG A 365 -46.97 31.34 21.66
N ALA A 366 -46.73 30.82 22.86
CA ALA A 366 -47.56 29.77 23.45
C ALA A 366 -49.01 30.23 23.68
N ALA A 367 -49.18 31.46 24.16
CA ALA A 367 -50.51 32.04 24.45
C ALA A 367 -51.41 32.15 23.21
N GLU A 368 -50.82 32.36 22.04
CA GLU A 368 -51.53 32.57 20.76
C GLU A 368 -51.50 31.34 19.85
N ARG A 369 -50.74 30.28 20.21
CA ARG A 369 -50.35 29.17 19.32
C ARG A 369 -49.80 29.64 17.98
N ARG A 370 -48.98 30.69 18.02
CA ARG A 370 -48.55 31.41 16.82
C ARG A 370 -47.06 31.26 16.61
N LEU A 371 -46.67 30.70 15.46
CA LEU A 371 -45.28 30.59 15.04
C LEU A 371 -44.91 31.80 14.19
N LEU A 372 -44.07 32.68 14.73
CA LEU A 372 -43.42 33.75 13.98
C LEU A 372 -42.08 33.26 13.49
N TRP A 373 -41.73 33.52 12.25
CA TRP A 373 -40.46 33.06 11.71
C TRP A 373 -39.90 34.01 10.65
N ALA A 374 -38.58 34.01 10.55
CA ALA A 374 -37.81 34.70 9.53
C ALA A 374 -36.74 33.75 8.99
N GLN A 375 -36.24 34.01 7.79
CA GLN A 375 -35.24 33.17 7.16
C GLN A 375 -34.17 34.01 6.46
N ALA A 376 -32.96 33.46 6.37
CA ALA A 376 -31.83 33.99 5.62
C ALA A 376 -31.34 32.90 4.65
N GLY A 377 -31.82 32.91 3.41
CA GLY A 377 -31.48 31.93 2.37
C GLY A 377 -31.97 30.49 2.58
N HIS A 378 -32.49 30.12 3.76
CA HIS A 378 -32.73 28.73 4.18
C HIS A 378 -33.96 28.07 3.53
N THR A 379 -34.00 26.73 3.57
CA THR A 379 -35.10 25.89 3.08
C THR A 379 -36.44 26.24 3.75
N PRO A 380 -37.59 26.08 3.05
CA PRO A 380 -38.90 26.35 3.63
C PRO A 380 -39.27 25.33 4.71
N PRO A 381 -39.82 25.76 5.87
CA PRO A 381 -40.41 24.84 6.83
C PRO A 381 -41.55 24.03 6.21
N LEU A 382 -41.65 22.75 6.58
CA LEU A 382 -42.73 21.87 6.17
C LEU A 382 -43.80 21.82 7.27
N LEU A 383 -45.08 21.94 6.91
CA LEU A 383 -46.23 21.78 7.79
C LEU A 383 -47.06 20.59 7.34
N LEU A 384 -47.31 19.65 8.26
CA LEU A 384 -48.34 18.62 8.13
C LEU A 384 -49.54 19.03 8.98
N ARG A 385 -50.70 19.24 8.34
CA ARG A 385 -51.98 19.56 8.97
C ARG A 385 -53.08 18.65 8.43
N GLY A 386 -53.74 17.90 9.30
CA GLY A 386 -54.89 17.09 8.90
C GLY A 386 -54.59 16.06 7.80
N GLY A 387 -53.34 15.61 7.67
CA GLY A 387 -52.88 14.72 6.60
C GLY A 387 -52.39 15.44 5.33
N GLU A 388 -52.58 16.76 5.23
CA GLU A 388 -52.08 17.58 4.13
C GLU A 388 -50.68 18.13 4.47
N VAL A 389 -49.75 17.94 3.55
CA VAL A 389 -48.37 18.41 3.68
C VAL A 389 -48.17 19.64 2.80
N THR A 390 -47.75 20.76 3.40
CA THR A 390 -47.53 22.03 2.71
C THR A 390 -46.24 22.70 3.17
N TYR A 391 -45.56 23.38 2.27
CA TYR A 391 -44.43 24.24 2.64
C TYR A 391 -44.93 25.61 3.07
N LEU A 392 -44.44 26.12 4.21
CA LEU A 392 -44.76 27.48 4.63
C LEU A 392 -44.19 28.49 3.65
N ARG A 393 -45.00 29.48 3.27
CA ARG A 393 -44.59 30.54 2.35
C ARG A 393 -43.42 31.34 2.93
N ARG A 394 -42.28 31.28 2.25
CA ARG A 394 -41.05 31.95 2.69
C ARG A 394 -41.19 33.49 2.67
N PRO A 395 -40.89 34.18 3.78
CA PRO A 395 -40.70 35.62 3.77
C PRO A 395 -39.39 35.98 3.04
N SER A 396 -39.25 37.23 2.59
CA SER A 396 -38.02 37.69 1.93
C SER A 396 -36.82 37.65 2.89
N GLY A 397 -35.67 37.19 2.38
CA GLY A 397 -34.45 37.11 3.18
C GLY A 397 -33.28 36.53 2.41
N VAL A 398 -32.19 37.29 2.34
CA VAL A 398 -30.92 36.91 1.71
C VAL A 398 -30.07 36.10 2.68
N LEU A 399 -29.23 35.18 2.18
CA LEU A 399 -28.27 34.47 3.05
C LEU A 399 -27.37 35.45 3.83
N LEU A 400 -26.99 35.07 5.04
CA LEU A 400 -26.14 35.90 5.91
C LEU A 400 -24.74 36.04 5.28
N GLY A 401 -24.15 37.22 5.42
CA GLY A 401 -22.81 37.53 4.92
C GLY A 401 -22.76 37.90 3.43
N ALA A 402 -23.86 37.77 2.68
CA ALA A 402 -23.85 38.05 1.24
C ALA A 402 -23.93 39.54 0.87
N THR A 403 -24.46 40.40 1.75
CA THR A 403 -24.61 41.83 1.46
C THR A 403 -24.52 42.69 2.71
N THR A 404 -23.97 43.90 2.57
CA THR A 404 -23.86 44.91 3.64
C THR A 404 -25.20 45.56 4.00
N THR A 405 -26.20 45.47 3.12
CA THR A 405 -27.55 46.03 3.32
C THR A 405 -28.62 44.94 3.19
N PRO A 406 -28.66 43.98 4.12
CA PRO A 406 -29.62 42.89 4.03
C PRO A 406 -31.05 43.38 4.34
N HIS A 407 -32.03 42.77 3.69
CA HIS A 407 -33.45 42.94 4.01
C HIS A 407 -34.03 41.59 4.43
N PHE A 408 -34.74 41.59 5.55
CA PHE A 408 -35.37 40.40 6.13
C PHE A 408 -36.82 40.71 6.49
N GLU A 409 -37.71 39.76 6.24
CA GLU A 409 -39.12 39.84 6.59
C GLU A 409 -39.51 38.70 7.54
N GLU A 410 -40.63 38.88 8.22
CA GLU A 410 -41.23 37.88 9.10
C GLU A 410 -42.51 37.35 8.45
N ALA A 411 -42.73 36.05 8.62
CA ALA A 411 -44.00 35.41 8.31
C ALA A 411 -44.58 34.80 9.60
N GLU A 412 -45.89 34.56 9.58
CA GLU A 412 -46.61 33.99 10.71
C GLU A 412 -47.44 32.79 10.27
N CYS A 413 -47.52 31.78 11.14
CA CYS A 413 -48.37 30.62 10.98
C CYS A 413 -49.10 30.36 12.29
N LEU A 414 -50.43 30.30 12.24
CA LEU A 414 -51.24 29.86 13.38
C LEU A 414 -51.20 28.33 13.41
N LEU A 415 -50.71 27.76 14.51
CA LEU A 415 -50.63 26.32 14.68
C LEU A 415 -51.88 25.78 15.40
N GLU A 416 -52.38 24.67 14.89
CA GLU A 416 -53.54 23.95 15.40
C GLU A 416 -53.09 22.69 16.16
N PRO A 417 -53.86 22.22 17.16
CA PRO A 417 -53.56 20.96 17.81
C PRO A 417 -53.48 19.79 16.82
N GLY A 418 -52.40 19.02 16.87
CA GLY A 418 -52.09 17.95 15.92
C GLY A 418 -51.24 18.38 14.72
N ASP A 419 -50.91 19.67 14.58
CA ASP A 419 -49.96 20.12 13.57
C ASP A 419 -48.54 19.60 13.88
N ARG A 420 -47.80 19.30 12.80
CA ARG A 420 -46.39 18.96 12.84
C ARG A 420 -45.62 19.88 11.89
N VAL A 421 -44.57 20.52 12.40
CA VAL A 421 -43.70 21.43 11.66
C VAL A 421 -42.28 20.87 11.65
N LEU A 422 -41.67 20.77 10.46
CA LEU A 422 -40.27 20.41 10.30
C LEU A 422 -39.44 21.63 9.91
N LEU A 423 -38.35 21.85 10.64
CA LEU A 423 -37.24 22.73 10.24
C LEU A 423 -36.04 21.83 9.96
N TYR A 424 -35.35 22.02 8.84
CA TYR A 424 -34.31 21.09 8.42
C TYR A 424 -33.28 21.75 7.51
N THR A 425 -32.04 21.25 7.53
CA THR A 425 -30.97 21.69 6.62
C THR A 425 -31.10 21.02 5.25
N ASP A 426 -30.48 21.62 4.24
CA ASP A 426 -30.53 21.14 2.86
C ASP A 426 -29.94 19.74 2.70
N GLY A 427 -29.00 19.31 3.53
CA GLY A 427 -28.49 17.93 3.52
C GLY A 427 -29.56 16.83 3.67
N LEU A 428 -30.76 17.15 4.18
CA LEU A 428 -31.90 16.22 4.19
C LEU A 428 -32.50 15.99 2.79
N VAL A 429 -32.49 17.01 1.93
CA VAL A 429 -33.23 17.05 0.65
C VAL A 429 -32.31 17.15 -0.57
N GLU A 430 -31.13 17.70 -0.43
CA GLU A 430 -30.17 17.91 -1.50
C GLU A 430 -29.37 16.64 -1.79
N ARG A 431 -29.44 16.16 -3.03
CA ARG A 431 -28.72 14.97 -3.49
C ARG A 431 -28.12 15.19 -4.87
N PRO A 432 -26.91 15.76 -5.00
CA PRO A 432 -26.35 16.06 -6.31
C PRO A 432 -26.19 14.80 -7.19
N PRO A 433 -26.60 14.82 -8.47
CA PRO A 433 -26.95 16.00 -9.28
C PRO A 433 -28.46 16.34 -9.35
N GLU A 434 -29.29 15.83 -8.44
CA GLU A 434 -30.74 16.08 -8.41
C GLU A 434 -31.09 17.55 -8.13
N ASN A 435 -32.16 18.06 -8.75
CA ASN A 435 -32.72 19.37 -8.39
C ASN A 435 -33.36 19.28 -6.99
N ILE A 436 -33.11 20.26 -6.13
CA ILE A 436 -33.64 20.35 -4.77
C ILE A 436 -35.16 20.17 -4.71
N ASP A 437 -35.92 20.63 -5.73
CA ASP A 437 -37.37 20.46 -5.79
C ASP A 437 -37.80 18.99 -5.69
N VAL A 438 -37.05 18.07 -6.29
CA VAL A 438 -37.35 16.64 -6.22
C VAL A 438 -37.07 16.08 -4.82
N GLY A 439 -36.04 16.60 -4.16
CA GLY A 439 -35.75 16.32 -2.75
C GLY A 439 -36.84 16.81 -1.80
N LEU A 440 -37.39 18.01 -2.07
CA LEU A 440 -38.53 18.57 -1.35
C LEU A 440 -39.78 17.71 -1.56
N ASP A 441 -40.12 17.36 -2.80
CA ASP A 441 -41.27 16.49 -3.09
C ASP A 441 -41.15 15.12 -2.39
N ARG A 442 -39.93 14.56 -2.34
CA ARG A 442 -39.62 13.33 -1.61
C ARG A 442 -39.87 13.47 -0.12
N LEU A 443 -39.39 14.56 0.50
CA LEU A 443 -39.63 14.84 1.91
C LEU A 443 -41.12 14.97 2.21
N ALA A 444 -41.85 15.71 1.38
CA ALA A 444 -43.29 15.89 1.54
C ALA A 444 -44.03 14.54 1.48
N ALA A 445 -43.68 13.69 0.53
CA ALA A 445 -44.25 12.35 0.40
C ALA A 445 -43.90 11.44 1.61
N ALA A 446 -42.66 11.49 2.09
CA ALA A 446 -42.21 10.70 3.23
C ALA A 446 -42.94 11.08 4.54
N VAL A 447 -43.18 12.37 4.74
CA VAL A 447 -43.94 12.89 5.89
C VAL A 447 -45.43 12.54 5.77
N ALA A 448 -46.02 12.63 4.57
CA ALA A 448 -47.40 12.23 4.33
C ALA A 448 -47.65 10.73 4.60
N ALA A 449 -46.65 9.88 4.32
CA ALA A 449 -46.70 8.45 4.58
C ALA A 449 -46.58 8.09 6.07
N HIS A 450 -46.04 8.99 6.90
CA HIS A 450 -45.84 8.78 8.35
C HIS A 450 -46.47 9.93 9.16
N PRO A 451 -47.81 10.06 9.12
CA PRO A 451 -48.52 11.18 9.76
C PRO A 451 -48.62 11.03 11.28
N GLU A 452 -48.28 9.87 11.84
CA GLU A 452 -48.59 9.54 13.23
C GLU A 452 -47.70 10.25 14.25
N ASP A 453 -48.32 10.57 15.38
CA ASP A 453 -47.74 11.26 16.53
C ASP A 453 -47.04 10.26 17.48
N GLU A 454 -46.42 9.23 16.90
CA GLU A 454 -45.74 8.17 17.63
C GLU A 454 -44.29 8.57 18.00
N PRO A 455 -43.79 8.14 19.17
CA PRO A 455 -42.39 8.28 19.53
C PRO A 455 -41.48 7.59 18.50
N GLY A 456 -40.45 8.27 18.01
CA GLY A 456 -39.50 7.73 17.03
C GLY A 456 -39.90 7.91 15.56
N ALA A 457 -41.00 8.61 15.27
CA ALA A 457 -41.40 8.90 13.90
C ALA A 457 -40.37 9.75 13.12
N LEU A 458 -39.49 10.50 13.80
CA LEU A 458 -38.35 11.16 13.14
C LEU A 458 -37.31 10.15 12.64
N GLY A 459 -37.04 9.08 13.39
CA GLY A 459 -36.12 8.02 12.97
C GLY A 459 -36.57 7.35 11.68
N THR A 460 -37.84 6.93 11.61
CA THR A 460 -38.43 6.31 10.41
C THR A 460 -38.40 7.26 9.20
N LEU A 461 -38.66 8.56 9.43
CA LEU A 461 -38.55 9.58 8.39
C LEU A 461 -37.12 9.68 7.85
N LEU A 462 -36.13 9.72 8.74
CA LEU A 462 -34.72 9.81 8.36
C LEU A 462 -34.26 8.57 7.60
N ASP A 463 -34.69 7.37 8.03
CA ASP A 463 -34.37 6.12 7.33
C ASP A 463 -34.91 6.12 5.90
N ALA A 464 -36.14 6.62 5.70
CA ALA A 464 -36.72 6.78 4.35
C ALA A 464 -36.02 7.88 3.52
N MET A 465 -35.49 8.92 4.18
CA MET A 465 -34.84 10.06 3.53
C MET A 465 -33.34 9.88 3.30
N LEU A 466 -32.67 8.89 3.88
CA LEU A 466 -31.20 8.80 3.85
C LEU A 466 -30.69 7.48 3.26
N GLU A 467 -31.27 7.07 2.13
CA GLU A 467 -30.76 5.96 1.32
C GLU A 467 -29.43 6.34 0.62
N GLY A 468 -28.31 5.75 1.06
CA GLY A 468 -26.99 5.90 0.41
C GLY A 468 -25.94 6.63 1.26
N GLU A 469 -24.90 7.15 0.59
CA GLU A 469 -23.80 7.87 1.23
C GLU A 469 -24.21 9.32 1.55
N ARG A 470 -24.11 9.71 2.83
CA ARG A 470 -24.38 11.07 3.28
C ARG A 470 -23.22 11.99 2.94
N ARG A 471 -23.46 12.91 2.00
CA ARG A 471 -22.47 13.88 1.53
C ARG A 471 -22.40 15.13 2.40
N ASP A 472 -23.50 15.47 3.06
CA ASP A 472 -23.61 16.64 3.91
C ASP A 472 -24.18 16.27 5.28
N ASP A 473 -24.07 17.20 6.23
CA ASP A 473 -24.71 17.07 7.52
C ASP A 473 -26.23 17.22 7.38
N VAL A 474 -26.95 16.57 8.30
CA VAL A 474 -28.40 16.61 8.31
C VAL A 474 -28.84 17.02 9.69
N CYS A 475 -29.51 18.15 9.78
CA CYS A 475 -30.15 18.61 11.00
C CYS A 475 -31.65 18.74 10.79
N VAL A 476 -32.44 18.19 11.71
CA VAL A 476 -33.91 18.25 11.67
C VAL A 476 -34.46 18.55 13.07
N LEU A 477 -35.35 19.53 13.14
CA LEU A 477 -36.24 19.78 14.27
C LEU A 477 -37.66 19.38 13.88
N ASP A 478 -38.21 18.42 14.60
CA ASP A 478 -39.59 17.95 14.47
C ASP A 478 -40.44 18.50 15.61
N ILE A 479 -41.28 19.48 15.31
CA ILE A 479 -42.06 20.26 16.27
C ILE A 479 -43.53 19.87 16.14
N ARG A 480 -44.11 19.31 17.20
CA ARG A 480 -45.49 18.81 17.22
C ARG A 480 -46.32 19.56 18.24
N VAL A 481 -47.52 19.96 17.83
CA VAL A 481 -48.52 20.55 18.72
C VAL A 481 -49.38 19.41 19.28
N PRO A 482 -49.34 19.12 20.59
CA PRO A 482 -50.13 18.04 21.16
C PRO A 482 -51.63 18.27 20.93
N ARG A 483 -52.36 17.21 20.61
CA ARG A 483 -53.83 17.26 20.63
C ARG A 483 -54.30 17.41 22.09
N PRO A 484 -55.31 18.25 22.38
CA PRO A 484 -55.93 18.25 23.70
C PRO A 484 -56.44 16.84 24.00
N ARG A 485 -56.12 16.35 25.21
CA ARG A 485 -56.58 15.04 25.70
C ARG A 485 -58.08 15.00 25.89
#